data_AF-A0A815GRM1-F1
#
_entry.id   AF-A0A815GRM1-F1
#
_cell.length_a   1.000
_cell.length_b   1.000
_cell.length_c   1.000
_cell.angle_alpha   90.00
_cell.angle_beta   90.00
_cell.angle_gamma   90.00
#
_symmetry.space_group_name_H-M   'P 1'
#
loop_
_entity.id
_entity.type
_entity.pdbx_description
1 polymer ?
#
loop_
_entity_poly.entity_id
_entity_poly.type
_entity_poly.pdbx_seq_one_letter_code
_entity_poly.pdbx_strand_id
1 'polypeptide(L)'
;MPVLSLDCLPVELFHEILSYLSGCHILKAFYSINNYLNGILTGYNHYMLDLSASDIGKNEFDLICSFLRSEQIVGLHLGQNPFDLANRFLSNFANQQPLTHLRSLWIDDTIVVDRSFLTRLTSTIDLNILLSIRFDRIRQNDIDLSDSYNFDSLKHLTLRSSNQYCSLSKWAPTHLTYLHMFFDSIVHMDILIRANMHQLKSLGIGIHCDSNNIQEFTNAFSKYQWTQLIQFNLNLSGKCERNYIVW
;
A
#
# COMPACT_ATOMS: atom_id res chain seq x y z
N MET A 1 25.13 15.92 37.70
CA MET A 1 24.64 14.79 36.88
C MET A 1 25.19 14.97 35.48
N PRO A 2 25.79 13.96 34.85
CA PRO A 2 26.17 14.07 33.44
C PRO A 2 24.90 14.24 32.61
N VAL A 3 24.87 15.28 31.78
CA VAL A 3 23.81 15.49 30.78
C VAL A 3 24.20 14.65 29.57
N LEU A 4 23.40 13.63 29.26
CA LEU A 4 23.55 12.90 28.00
C LEU A 4 23.15 13.84 26.86
N SER A 5 24.11 14.14 25.98
CA SER A 5 23.85 14.88 24.75
C SER A 5 23.47 13.91 23.65
N LEU A 6 22.31 14.12 23.02
CA LEU A 6 21.85 13.33 21.86
C LEU A 6 22.83 13.42 20.68
N ASP A 7 23.55 14.53 20.56
CA ASP A 7 24.47 14.81 19.46
C ASP A 7 25.76 13.97 19.53
N CYS A 8 25.94 13.21 20.61
CA CYS A 8 27.06 12.29 20.79
C CYS A 8 26.70 10.83 20.46
N LEU A 9 25.43 10.54 20.19
CA LEU A 9 25.01 9.19 19.84
C LEU A 9 25.35 8.89 18.37
N PRO A 10 25.73 7.65 18.01
CA PRO A 10 25.98 7.28 16.62
C PRO A 10 24.73 7.38 15.74
N VAL A 11 24.89 7.72 14.46
CA VAL A 11 23.78 7.85 13.50
C VAL A 11 23.04 6.53 13.30
N GLU A 12 23.75 5.40 13.39
CA GLU A 12 23.20 4.05 13.26
C GLU A 12 22.16 3.76 14.34
N LEU A 13 22.39 4.27 15.56
CA LEU A 13 21.44 4.11 16.66
C LEU A 13 20.15 4.89 16.37
N PHE A 14 20.26 6.09 15.79
CA PHE A 14 19.08 6.81 15.36
C PHE A 14 18.36 6.07 14.24
N HIS A 15 19.05 5.61 13.19
CA HIS A 15 18.41 4.84 12.13
C HIS A 15 17.66 3.61 12.66
N GLU A 16 18.25 2.90 13.62
CA GLU A 16 17.59 1.77 14.30
C GLU A 16 16.32 2.23 15.04
N ILE A 17 16.40 3.27 15.87
CA ILE A 17 15.24 3.82 16.59
C ILE A 17 14.14 4.28 15.62
N LEU A 18 14.54 5.01 14.58
CA LEU A 18 13.63 5.57 13.57
C LEU A 18 12.92 4.46 12.79
N SER A 19 13.53 3.28 12.62
CA SER A 19 12.91 2.14 11.93
C SER A 19 11.62 1.62 12.59
N TYR A 20 11.43 1.90 13.89
CA TYR A 20 10.23 1.52 14.64
C TYR A 20 9.12 2.59 14.61
N LEU A 21 9.35 3.74 13.98
CA LEU A 21 8.44 4.88 13.99
C LEU A 21 7.89 5.19 12.59
N SER A 22 6.65 5.71 12.51
CA SER A 22 6.14 6.24 11.25
C SER A 22 6.90 7.51 10.87
N GLY A 23 7.07 7.77 9.57
CA GLY A 23 7.74 8.96 9.08
C GLY A 23 7.09 10.26 9.57
N CYS A 24 5.76 10.26 9.73
CA CYS A 24 5.05 11.39 10.31
C CYS A 24 5.43 11.62 11.78
N HIS A 25 5.53 10.55 12.60
CA HIS A 25 5.98 10.65 13.99
C HIS A 25 7.44 11.08 14.08
N ILE A 26 8.30 10.55 13.22
CA ILE A 26 9.72 10.93 13.16
C ILE A 26 9.84 12.43 12.91
N LEU A 27 9.19 12.93 11.85
CA LEU A 27 9.31 14.33 11.46
C LEU A 27 8.63 15.23 12.49
N LYS A 28 7.48 14.85 13.05
CA LYS A 28 6.83 15.61 14.12
C LYS A 28 7.69 15.68 15.40
N ALA A 29 8.36 14.59 15.78
CA ALA A 29 9.10 14.50 17.03
C ALA A 29 10.51 15.08 16.94
N PHE A 30 11.24 14.84 15.85
CA PHE A 30 12.68 15.11 15.78
C PHE A 30 13.07 16.30 14.90
N TYR A 31 12.17 16.75 14.02
CA TYR A 31 12.49 17.85 13.13
C TYR A 31 12.62 19.17 13.88
N SER A 32 13.61 19.98 13.49
CA SER A 32 13.91 21.28 14.10
C SER A 32 14.28 21.25 15.60
N ILE A 33 14.62 20.08 16.17
CA ILE A 33 15.19 20.02 17.52
C ILE A 33 16.60 20.64 17.51
N ASN A 34 17.48 20.12 16.64
CA ASN A 34 18.85 20.62 16.49
C ASN A 34 19.42 20.25 15.12
N ASN A 35 20.56 20.85 14.77
CA ASN A 35 21.21 20.66 13.46
C ASN A 35 21.70 19.23 13.23
N TYR A 36 22.11 18.53 14.29
CA TYR A 36 22.60 17.16 14.18
C TYR A 36 21.48 16.20 13.77
N LEU A 37 20.35 16.21 14.49
CA LEU A 37 19.16 15.45 14.14
C LEU A 37 18.61 15.83 12.77
N ASN A 38 18.56 17.13 12.44
CA ASN A 38 18.15 17.56 11.09
C ASN A 38 19.06 16.96 10.00
N GLY A 39 20.36 16.86 10.26
CA GLY A 39 21.32 16.18 9.37
C GLY A 39 21.00 14.70 9.18
N ILE A 40 20.68 13.99 10.26
CA ILE A 40 20.25 12.58 10.22
C ILE A 40 18.97 12.43 9.40
N LEU A 41 17.94 13.23 9.69
CA LEU A 41 16.65 13.17 8.99
C LEU A 41 16.78 13.49 7.50
N THR A 42 17.69 14.41 7.12
CA THR A 42 17.96 14.72 5.71
C THR A 42 18.57 13.53 4.98
N GLY A 43 19.39 12.72 5.66
CA GLY A 43 20.00 11.50 5.11
C GLY A 43 19.11 10.26 5.20
N TYR A 44 18.09 10.27 6.06
CA TYR A 44 17.21 9.13 6.26
C TYR A 44 16.26 8.94 5.07
N ASN A 45 16.32 7.77 4.44
CA ASN A 45 15.60 7.47 3.20
C ASN A 45 14.64 6.27 3.34
N HIS A 46 14.23 5.95 4.56
CA HIS A 46 13.38 4.80 4.87
C HIS A 46 12.08 5.24 5.59
N TYR A 47 11.44 6.32 5.12
CA TYR A 47 10.19 6.76 5.70
C TYR A 47 9.02 5.85 5.29
N MET A 48 8.31 5.37 6.31
CA MET A 48 6.99 4.73 6.15
C MET A 48 5.92 5.71 6.62
N LEU A 49 5.12 6.23 5.69
CA LEU A 49 4.10 7.21 6.00
C LEU A 49 2.78 6.52 6.30
N ASP A 50 2.18 6.82 7.45
CA ASP A 50 0.81 6.46 7.78
C ASP A 50 -0.07 7.70 7.73
N LEU A 51 -0.94 7.75 6.72
CA LEU A 51 -1.87 8.86 6.48
C LEU A 51 -3.30 8.54 6.96
N SER A 52 -3.51 7.33 7.48
CA SER A 52 -4.76 6.96 8.16
C SER A 52 -4.79 7.48 9.61
N ALA A 53 -3.61 7.68 10.20
CA ALA A 53 -3.46 8.09 11.59
C ALA A 53 -4.15 9.42 11.90
N SER A 54 -5.00 9.43 12.93
CA SER A 54 -5.84 10.58 13.30
C SER A 54 -5.12 11.65 14.13
N ASP A 55 -3.85 11.43 14.48
CA ASP A 55 -3.06 12.22 15.43
C ASP A 55 -2.20 13.32 14.77
N ILE A 56 -2.31 13.47 13.45
CA ILE A 56 -1.62 14.50 12.67
C ILE A 56 -2.67 15.48 12.14
N GLY A 57 -2.56 16.73 12.57
CA GLY A 57 -3.40 17.81 12.08
C GLY A 57 -3.01 18.25 10.66
N LYS A 58 -3.92 18.91 9.95
CA LYS A 58 -3.66 19.44 8.60
C LYS A 58 -2.38 20.29 8.50
N ASN A 59 -2.19 21.27 9.39
CA ASN A 59 -1.04 22.17 9.33
C ASN A 59 0.28 21.44 9.63
N GLU A 60 0.25 20.47 10.55
CA GLU A 60 1.41 19.62 10.85
C GLU A 60 1.76 18.76 9.64
N PHE A 61 0.75 18.20 8.97
CA PHE A 61 0.92 17.42 7.77
C PHE A 61 1.50 18.24 6.60
N ASP A 62 0.97 19.44 6.35
CA ASP A 62 1.47 20.32 5.29
C ASP A 62 2.95 20.71 5.55
N LEU A 63 3.31 20.93 6.82
CA LEU A 63 4.69 21.16 7.24
C LEU A 63 5.57 19.93 7.00
N ILE A 64 5.13 18.73 7.42
CA ILE A 64 5.83 17.46 7.21
C ILE A 64 6.10 17.23 5.71
N CYS A 65 5.08 17.44 4.86
CA CYS A 65 5.20 17.29 3.41
C CYS A 65 6.23 18.25 2.80
N SER A 66 6.43 19.44 3.38
CA SER A 66 7.42 20.40 2.87
C SER A 66 8.87 19.95 3.05
N PHE A 67 9.12 18.96 3.92
CA PHE A 67 10.47 18.43 4.20
C PHE A 67 10.72 17.05 3.58
N LEU A 68 9.66 16.34 3.22
CA LEU A 68 9.76 15.03 2.61
C LEU A 68 10.16 15.13 1.14
N ARG A 69 11.20 14.39 0.75
CA ARG A 69 11.52 14.16 -0.65
C ARG A 69 10.97 12.82 -1.11
N SER A 70 10.59 12.75 -2.38
CA SER A 70 9.93 11.56 -2.97
C SER A 70 10.77 10.29 -2.82
N GLU A 71 12.09 10.40 -2.94
CA GLU A 71 13.05 9.30 -2.85
C GLU A 71 13.26 8.78 -1.42
N GLN A 72 12.76 9.47 -0.40
CA GLN A 72 12.90 9.06 0.99
C GLN A 72 11.72 8.20 1.48
N ILE A 73 10.65 8.10 0.68
CA ILE A 73 9.41 7.41 1.05
C ILE A 73 9.44 5.99 0.47
N VAL A 74 9.50 5.00 1.35
CA VAL A 74 9.56 3.57 0.98
C VAL A 74 8.25 2.84 1.27
N GLY A 75 7.43 3.37 2.18
CA GLY A 75 6.13 2.80 2.54
C GLY A 75 5.06 3.89 2.64
N LEU A 76 3.85 3.57 2.17
CA LEU A 76 2.70 4.45 2.22
C LEU A 76 1.46 3.68 2.65
N HIS A 77 0.83 4.12 3.73
CA HIS A 77 -0.46 3.63 4.21
C HIS A 77 -1.50 4.75 4.06
N LEU A 78 -2.52 4.50 3.24
CA LEU A 78 -3.59 5.41 2.88
C LEU A 78 -4.89 4.92 3.49
N GLY A 79 -5.51 5.73 4.35
CA GLY A 79 -6.84 5.48 4.90
C GLY A 79 -7.65 6.76 4.99
N GLN A 80 -8.89 6.64 5.46
CA GLN A 80 -9.71 7.82 5.72
C GLN A 80 -9.16 8.58 6.92
N ASN A 81 -9.01 9.89 6.74
CA ASN A 81 -8.61 10.80 7.81
C ASN A 81 -9.52 12.03 7.80
N PRO A 82 -9.85 12.62 8.97
CA PRO A 82 -10.69 13.83 9.04
C PRO A 82 -10.21 15.01 8.19
N PHE A 83 -8.91 15.08 7.90
CA PHE A 83 -8.28 16.14 7.12
C PHE A 83 -7.99 15.77 5.67
N ASP A 84 -8.41 14.57 5.26
CA ASP A 84 -8.24 14.04 3.90
C ASP A 84 -6.76 14.01 3.45
N LEU A 85 -5.88 13.57 4.37
CA LEU A 85 -4.43 13.61 4.18
C LEU A 85 -3.97 12.79 2.97
N ALA A 86 -4.61 11.65 2.69
CA ALA A 86 -4.29 10.82 1.53
C ALA A 86 -4.46 11.61 0.21
N ASN A 87 -5.59 12.30 0.01
CA ASN A 87 -5.80 13.09 -1.19
C ASN A 87 -4.87 14.29 -1.28
N ARG A 88 -4.59 14.96 -0.15
CA ARG A 88 -3.62 16.06 -0.09
C ARG A 88 -2.22 15.59 -0.49
N PHE A 89 -1.78 14.49 0.09
CA PHE A 89 -0.49 13.87 -0.20
C PHE A 89 -0.36 13.56 -1.69
N LEU A 90 -1.31 12.80 -2.23
CA LEU A 90 -1.28 12.42 -3.64
C LEU A 90 -1.35 13.65 -4.57
N SER A 91 -2.10 14.68 -4.21
CA SER A 91 -2.15 15.93 -4.99
C SER A 91 -0.83 16.69 -4.98
N ASN A 92 -0.13 16.71 -3.83
CA ASN A 92 1.17 17.37 -3.71
C ASN A 92 2.23 16.64 -4.54
N PHE A 93 2.31 15.31 -4.42
CA PHE A 93 3.34 14.52 -5.09
C PHE A 93 3.04 14.24 -6.57
N ALA A 94 1.77 14.18 -6.98
CA ALA A 94 1.40 14.07 -8.40
C ALA A 94 1.97 15.22 -9.26
N ASN A 95 2.09 16.42 -8.69
CA ASN A 95 2.56 17.61 -9.41
C ASN A 95 4.08 17.85 -9.30
N GLN A 96 4.76 17.20 -8.35
CA GLN A 96 6.16 17.47 -8.04
C GLN A 96 7.07 16.39 -8.63
N GLN A 97 7.06 15.18 -8.06
CA GLN A 97 7.88 14.05 -8.49
C GLN A 97 7.23 12.71 -8.06
N PRO A 98 7.26 11.66 -8.90
CA PRO A 98 6.76 10.34 -8.54
C PRO A 98 7.58 9.71 -7.41
N LEU A 99 6.95 8.84 -6.63
CA LEU A 99 7.58 8.12 -5.51
C LEU A 99 8.46 6.97 -6.00
N THR A 100 9.65 7.30 -6.51
CA THR A 100 10.56 6.36 -7.20
C THR A 100 11.11 5.22 -6.34
N HIS A 101 11.11 5.38 -5.01
CA HIS A 101 11.60 4.37 -4.07
C HIS A 101 10.49 3.68 -3.28
N LEU A 102 9.22 3.95 -3.60
CA LEU A 102 8.12 3.30 -2.92
C LEU A 102 8.18 1.78 -3.15
N ARG A 103 8.22 1.01 -2.06
CA ARG A 103 8.24 -0.46 -2.08
C ARG A 103 6.98 -1.06 -1.48
N SER A 104 6.30 -0.36 -0.59
CA SER A 104 5.09 -0.85 0.07
C SER A 104 3.95 0.15 -0.06
N LEU A 105 2.81 -0.33 -0.55
CA LEU A 105 1.56 0.42 -0.61
C LEU A 105 0.47 -0.33 0.16
N TRP A 106 -0.16 0.34 1.12
CA TRP A 106 -1.35 -0.13 1.82
C TRP A 106 -2.48 0.88 1.64
N ILE A 107 -3.61 0.41 1.14
CA ILE A 107 -4.85 1.16 1.01
C ILE A 107 -5.91 0.50 1.90
N ASP A 108 -6.39 1.23 2.90
CA ASP A 108 -7.33 0.77 3.93
C ASP A 108 -8.78 0.74 3.41
N ASP A 109 -9.65 -0.03 4.08
CA ASP A 109 -11.06 -0.19 3.72
C ASP A 109 -11.92 1.07 3.91
N THR A 110 -11.40 2.02 4.70
CA THR A 110 -12.04 3.28 5.05
C THR A 110 -11.97 4.31 3.94
N ILE A 111 -11.00 4.20 3.02
CA ILE A 111 -10.77 5.25 2.02
C ILE A 111 -11.81 5.23 0.91
N VAL A 112 -12.34 6.40 0.57
CA VAL A 112 -13.28 6.54 -0.56
C VAL A 112 -12.46 6.61 -1.84
N VAL A 113 -12.51 5.55 -2.62
CA VAL A 113 -11.78 5.44 -3.88
C VAL A 113 -12.66 5.90 -5.03
N ASP A 114 -12.47 7.14 -5.45
CA ASP A 114 -13.10 7.67 -6.66
C ASP A 114 -12.14 7.74 -7.85
N ARG A 115 -12.68 8.15 -9.01
CA ARG A 115 -11.87 8.32 -10.22
C ARG A 115 -10.71 9.28 -9.97
N SER A 116 -10.96 10.41 -9.32
CA SER A 116 -9.93 11.43 -9.10
C SER A 116 -8.78 10.92 -8.24
N PHE A 117 -9.07 10.13 -7.20
CA PHE A 117 -8.11 9.51 -6.30
C PHE A 117 -7.16 8.59 -7.06
N LEU A 118 -7.71 7.70 -7.88
CA LEU A 118 -6.94 6.74 -8.67
C LEU A 118 -6.07 7.42 -9.74
N THR A 119 -6.56 8.49 -10.39
CA THR A 119 -5.71 9.29 -11.31
C THR A 119 -4.49 9.83 -10.57
N ARG A 120 -4.69 10.41 -9.38
CA ARG A 120 -3.58 10.93 -8.58
C ARG A 120 -2.64 9.80 -8.16
N LEU A 121 -3.18 8.69 -7.66
CA LEU A 121 -2.40 7.53 -7.24
C LEU A 121 -1.48 7.00 -8.35
N THR A 122 -2.01 6.80 -9.57
CA THR A 122 -1.21 6.34 -10.73
C THR A 122 -0.22 7.37 -11.24
N SER A 123 -0.52 8.67 -11.13
CA SER A 123 0.48 9.70 -11.47
C SER A 123 1.61 9.79 -10.45
N THR A 124 1.36 9.38 -9.21
CA THR A 124 2.33 9.46 -8.11
C THR A 124 3.16 8.19 -7.95
N ILE A 125 2.60 7.01 -8.27
CA ILE A 125 3.19 5.71 -7.95
C ILE A 125 3.31 4.85 -9.21
N ASP A 126 4.53 4.35 -9.46
CA ASP A 126 4.73 3.21 -10.36
C ASP A 126 4.46 1.91 -9.57
N LEU A 127 3.52 1.10 -10.04
CA LEU A 127 3.19 -0.15 -9.37
C LEU A 127 4.26 -1.24 -9.59
N ASN A 128 5.09 -1.13 -10.63
CA ASN A 128 6.09 -2.16 -10.96
C ASN A 128 7.30 -2.16 -10.02
N ILE A 129 7.52 -1.06 -9.30
CA ILE A 129 8.60 -0.92 -8.32
C ILE A 129 8.20 -1.44 -6.92
N LEU A 130 6.92 -1.77 -6.72
CA LEU A 130 6.40 -2.26 -5.45
C LEU A 130 6.81 -3.70 -5.18
N LEU A 131 7.17 -3.96 -3.93
CA LEU A 131 7.43 -5.30 -3.38
C LEU A 131 6.26 -5.80 -2.53
N SER A 132 5.47 -4.86 -1.99
CA SER A 132 4.36 -5.14 -1.10
C SER A 132 3.15 -4.31 -1.50
N ILE A 133 2.02 -4.99 -1.66
CA ILE A 133 0.73 -4.37 -1.90
C ILE A 133 -0.29 -4.94 -0.92
N ARG A 134 -1.00 -4.04 -0.23
CA ARG A 134 -2.16 -4.35 0.57
C ARG A 134 -3.35 -3.47 0.19
N PHE A 135 -4.47 -4.08 -0.16
CA PHE A 135 -5.75 -3.40 -0.30
C PHE A 135 -6.75 -4.07 0.61
N ASP A 136 -7.16 -3.37 1.67
CA ASP A 136 -8.26 -3.81 2.51
C ASP A 136 -9.60 -3.52 1.79
N ARG A 137 -10.68 -4.18 2.21
CA ARG A 137 -11.94 -4.24 1.46
C ARG A 137 -12.60 -2.87 1.32
N ILE A 138 -12.30 -2.13 0.25
CA ILE A 138 -12.84 -0.79 -0.01
C ILE A 138 -14.39 -0.82 0.05
N ARG A 139 -14.97 -0.03 0.96
CA ARG A 139 -16.42 0.23 0.97
C ARG A 139 -16.77 1.10 -0.25
N GLN A 140 -17.21 0.47 -1.33
CA GLN A 140 -17.69 1.21 -2.50
C GLN A 140 -19.04 1.84 -2.20
N ASN A 141 -19.11 3.17 -2.30
CA ASN A 141 -20.32 3.80 -2.81
C ASN A 141 -20.38 3.50 -4.32
N ASP A 142 -21.58 3.34 -4.89
CA ASP A 142 -21.80 2.99 -6.29
C ASP A 142 -21.08 3.94 -7.27
N ILE A 143 -19.85 3.62 -7.69
CA ILE A 143 -19.10 4.42 -8.68
C ILE A 143 -19.04 3.63 -9.99
N ASP A 144 -19.73 4.14 -11.00
CA ASP A 144 -19.72 3.61 -12.35
C ASP A 144 -18.42 3.99 -13.08
N LEU A 145 -17.48 3.04 -13.20
CA LEU A 145 -16.13 3.23 -13.76
C LEU A 145 -16.03 2.83 -15.26
N SER A 146 -17.13 2.94 -16.02
CA SER A 146 -17.22 2.42 -17.39
C SER A 146 -16.22 3.02 -18.40
N ASP A 147 -15.86 4.31 -18.30
CA ASP A 147 -15.40 5.04 -19.50
C ASP A 147 -14.00 5.69 -19.46
N SER A 148 -12.93 5.03 -18.97
CA SER A 148 -11.58 5.59 -19.19
C SER A 148 -10.42 4.61 -19.28
N TYR A 149 -9.70 4.68 -20.40
CA TYR A 149 -8.53 3.87 -20.78
C TYR A 149 -7.28 4.06 -19.90
N ASN A 150 -7.15 5.17 -19.16
CA ASN A 150 -6.00 5.40 -18.25
C ASN A 150 -6.15 4.68 -16.90
N PHE A 151 -7.26 3.98 -16.66
CA PHE A 151 -7.60 3.37 -15.38
C PHE A 151 -7.43 1.87 -15.36
N ASP A 152 -7.04 1.27 -16.48
CA ASP A 152 -7.11 -0.17 -16.60
C ASP A 152 -6.13 -0.91 -15.67
N SER A 153 -4.99 -0.30 -15.33
CA SER A 153 -4.02 -0.84 -14.35
C SER A 153 -4.52 -0.82 -12.90
N LEU A 154 -5.38 0.14 -12.54
CA LEU A 154 -5.95 0.28 -11.19
C LEU A 154 -7.36 -0.32 -11.05
N LYS A 155 -8.10 -0.54 -12.15
CA LYS A 155 -9.34 -1.34 -12.15
C LYS A 155 -9.09 -2.76 -11.65
N HIS A 156 -7.87 -3.28 -11.82
CA HIS A 156 -7.43 -4.54 -11.18
C HIS A 156 -7.27 -4.44 -9.66
N LEU A 157 -6.99 -3.25 -9.12
CA LEU A 157 -6.82 -3.00 -7.69
C LEU A 157 -8.14 -2.55 -7.01
N THR A 158 -9.10 -2.02 -7.78
CA THR A 158 -10.43 -1.57 -7.29
C THR A 158 -11.61 -2.46 -7.73
N LEU A 159 -11.36 -3.47 -8.56
CA LEU A 159 -12.15 -4.69 -8.71
C LEU A 159 -13.63 -4.56 -9.10
N ARG A 160 -13.93 -3.72 -10.09
CA ARG A 160 -15.15 -3.92 -10.90
C ARG A 160 -14.84 -4.81 -12.10
N SER A 161 -15.40 -6.02 -12.10
CA SER A 161 -15.39 -6.94 -13.24
C SER A 161 -16.02 -6.28 -14.45
N SER A 162 -15.26 -6.21 -15.55
CA SER A 162 -15.85 -6.49 -16.86
C SER A 162 -14.96 -7.54 -17.53
N ASN A 163 -15.59 -8.51 -18.20
CA ASN A 163 -14.92 -9.61 -18.91
C ASN A 163 -13.98 -9.14 -20.04
N GLN A 164 -13.83 -7.83 -20.25
CA GLN A 164 -13.05 -7.25 -21.35
C GLN A 164 -11.57 -7.01 -21.00
N TYR A 165 -11.13 -7.17 -19.74
CA TYR A 165 -9.81 -6.69 -19.31
C TYR A 165 -8.72 -7.76 -19.11
N CYS A 166 -8.92 -9.00 -19.58
CA CYS A 166 -7.88 -10.03 -19.56
C CYS A 166 -6.68 -9.74 -20.49
N SER A 167 -6.78 -8.78 -21.41
CA SER A 167 -5.73 -8.46 -22.39
C SER A 167 -4.60 -7.55 -21.87
N LEU A 168 -4.64 -7.13 -20.60
CA LEU A 168 -3.71 -6.12 -20.04
C LEU A 168 -2.70 -6.66 -19.02
N SER A 169 -2.42 -7.97 -19.07
CA SER A 169 -1.38 -8.65 -18.27
C SER A 169 0.00 -7.99 -18.25
N LYS A 170 0.30 -7.09 -19.20
CA LYS A 170 1.54 -6.31 -19.28
C LYS A 170 1.75 -5.31 -18.14
N TRP A 171 0.72 -5.04 -17.33
CA TRP A 171 0.75 -4.00 -16.29
C TRP A 171 0.66 -4.57 -14.87
N ALA A 172 0.58 -5.89 -14.73
CA ALA A 172 0.69 -6.53 -13.43
C ALA A 172 2.10 -6.30 -12.88
N PRO A 173 2.25 -5.82 -11.64
CA PRO A 173 3.55 -5.74 -10.99
C PRO A 173 4.22 -7.12 -11.02
N THR A 174 5.52 -7.16 -11.30
CA THR A 174 6.27 -8.41 -11.51
C THR A 174 7.30 -8.69 -10.42
N HIS A 175 7.37 -7.86 -9.38
CA HIS A 175 8.34 -7.96 -8.29
C HIS A 175 7.68 -8.09 -6.91
N LEU A 176 6.38 -8.41 -6.85
CA LEU A 176 5.66 -8.51 -5.60
C LEU A 176 6.10 -9.74 -4.82
N THR A 177 6.52 -9.49 -3.57
CA THR A 177 6.83 -10.51 -2.58
C THR A 177 5.68 -10.67 -1.57
N TYR A 178 4.92 -9.60 -1.33
CA TYR A 178 3.78 -9.58 -0.41
C TYR A 178 2.55 -9.04 -1.12
N LEU A 179 1.47 -9.82 -1.06
CA LEU A 179 0.24 -9.47 -1.74
C LEU A 179 -0.96 -9.76 -0.84
N HIS A 180 -1.66 -8.73 -0.38
CA HIS A 180 -2.87 -8.89 0.42
C HIS A 180 -4.01 -8.09 -0.19
N MET A 181 -5.05 -8.75 -0.68
CA MET A 181 -6.17 -8.07 -1.32
C MET A 181 -7.48 -8.82 -1.08
N PHE A 182 -8.56 -8.07 -0.97
CA PHE A 182 -9.92 -8.60 -0.87
C PHE A 182 -10.63 -8.50 -2.22
N PHE A 183 -11.13 -9.61 -2.72
CA PHE A 183 -11.73 -9.73 -4.05
C PHE A 183 -13.16 -10.23 -4.02
N ASP A 184 -13.94 -9.75 -4.98
CA ASP A 184 -15.28 -10.27 -5.25
C ASP A 184 -15.27 -11.42 -6.26
N SER A 185 -14.19 -11.61 -7.04
CA SER A 185 -14.05 -12.69 -8.05
C SER A 185 -12.62 -13.21 -8.20
N ILE A 186 -12.49 -14.53 -8.43
CA ILE A 186 -11.23 -15.25 -8.63
C ILE A 186 -10.49 -14.89 -9.93
N VAL A 187 -11.23 -14.50 -10.97
CA VAL A 187 -10.66 -14.29 -12.31
C VAL A 187 -9.69 -13.10 -12.32
N HIS A 188 -9.95 -12.08 -11.49
CA HIS A 188 -9.08 -10.91 -11.38
C HIS A 188 -7.77 -11.19 -10.63
N MET A 189 -7.77 -12.19 -9.74
CA MET A 189 -6.59 -12.57 -8.98
C MET A 189 -5.54 -13.28 -9.82
N ASP A 190 -5.98 -14.14 -10.74
CA ASP A 190 -5.08 -15.05 -11.46
C ASP A 190 -3.97 -14.30 -12.20
N ILE A 191 -4.26 -13.12 -12.76
CA ILE A 191 -3.24 -12.31 -13.45
C ILE A 191 -2.13 -11.86 -12.50
N LEU A 192 -2.49 -11.31 -11.34
CA LEU A 192 -1.54 -10.80 -10.34
C LEU A 192 -0.76 -11.93 -9.67
N ILE A 193 -1.45 -13.02 -9.33
CA ILE A 193 -0.84 -14.21 -8.74
C ILE A 193 0.14 -14.84 -9.73
N ARG A 194 -0.29 -15.10 -10.96
CA ARG A 194 0.53 -15.75 -11.98
C ARG A 194 1.80 -14.95 -12.30
N ALA A 195 1.70 -13.62 -12.33
CA ALA A 195 2.85 -12.74 -12.55
C ALA A 195 3.90 -12.82 -11.42
N ASN A 196 3.54 -13.26 -10.20
CA ASN A 196 4.41 -13.22 -9.02
C ASN A 196 4.54 -14.56 -8.28
N MET A 197 3.89 -15.64 -8.72
CA MET A 197 3.75 -16.89 -7.97
C MET A 197 5.08 -17.51 -7.50
N HIS A 198 6.15 -17.33 -8.28
CA HIS A 198 7.46 -17.90 -7.98
C HIS A 198 8.24 -17.17 -6.87
N GLN A 199 7.82 -15.96 -6.50
CA GLN A 199 8.52 -15.10 -5.54
C GLN A 199 7.63 -14.60 -4.39
N LEU A 200 6.31 -14.78 -4.49
CA LEU A 200 5.39 -14.44 -3.41
C LEU A 200 5.73 -15.24 -2.15
N LYS A 201 5.99 -14.52 -1.06
CA LYS A 201 6.22 -15.06 0.28
C LYS A 201 4.96 -14.98 1.15
N SER A 202 4.12 -13.98 0.93
CA SER A 202 2.86 -13.83 1.64
C SER A 202 1.74 -13.50 0.65
N LEU A 203 0.65 -14.25 0.75
CA LEU A 203 -0.54 -14.07 -0.05
C LEU A 203 -1.75 -14.03 0.88
N GLY A 204 -2.47 -12.92 0.89
CA GLY A 204 -3.75 -12.80 1.54
C GLY A 204 -4.84 -12.51 0.53
N ILE A 205 -5.92 -13.27 0.63
CA ILE A 205 -7.02 -13.26 -0.32
C ILE A 205 -8.34 -13.18 0.45
N GLY A 206 -9.15 -12.17 0.16
CA GLY A 206 -10.56 -12.15 0.49
C GLY A 206 -11.41 -12.67 -0.67
N ILE A 207 -12.40 -13.52 -0.44
CA ILE A 207 -13.35 -14.00 -1.47
C ILE A 207 -14.78 -13.93 -0.93
N HIS A 208 -15.74 -13.55 -1.77
CA HIS A 208 -17.15 -13.71 -1.43
C HIS A 208 -17.59 -15.17 -1.55
N CYS A 209 -18.13 -15.72 -0.45
CA CYS A 209 -18.51 -17.12 -0.29
C CYS A 209 -19.84 -17.43 -0.98
N ASP A 210 -19.78 -17.69 -2.29
CA ASP A 210 -20.73 -18.58 -2.96
C ASP A 210 -20.01 -19.88 -3.35
N SER A 211 -20.77 -20.97 -3.54
CA SER A 211 -20.21 -22.30 -3.80
C SER A 211 -19.41 -22.37 -5.11
N ASN A 212 -19.70 -21.51 -6.08
CA ASN A 212 -19.02 -21.48 -7.36
C ASN A 212 -17.63 -20.84 -7.22
N ASN A 213 -17.54 -19.70 -6.52
CA ASN A 213 -16.28 -18.98 -6.29
C ASN A 213 -15.27 -19.81 -5.51
N ILE A 214 -15.71 -20.61 -4.52
CA ILE A 214 -14.81 -21.48 -3.76
C ILE A 214 -14.22 -22.59 -4.64
N GLN A 215 -15.05 -23.22 -5.47
CA GLN A 215 -14.59 -24.29 -6.37
C GLN A 215 -13.64 -23.72 -7.43
N GLU A 216 -13.97 -22.58 -8.01
CA GLU A 216 -13.10 -21.90 -8.97
C GLU A 216 -11.79 -21.45 -8.33
N PHE A 217 -11.82 -20.92 -7.09
CA PHE A 217 -10.62 -20.60 -6.33
C PHE A 217 -9.74 -21.82 -6.12
N THR A 218 -10.32 -22.92 -5.64
CA THR A 218 -9.56 -24.15 -5.37
C THR A 218 -8.95 -24.71 -6.66
N ASN A 219 -9.70 -24.68 -7.76
CA ASN A 219 -9.23 -25.11 -9.08
C ASN A 219 -8.14 -24.20 -9.66
N ALA A 220 -8.20 -22.89 -9.41
CA ALA A 220 -7.16 -21.96 -9.85
C ALA A 220 -5.91 -22.10 -8.97
N PHE A 221 -6.09 -22.11 -7.66
CA PHE A 221 -5.02 -22.14 -6.67
C PHE A 221 -4.17 -23.41 -6.78
N SER A 222 -4.80 -24.57 -7.06
CA SER A 222 -4.12 -25.85 -7.26
C SER A 222 -3.27 -25.92 -8.53
N LYS A 223 -3.42 -24.98 -9.48
CA LYS A 223 -2.59 -24.93 -10.70
C LYS A 223 -1.23 -24.28 -10.46
N TYR A 224 -1.07 -23.50 -9.39
CA TYR A 224 0.17 -22.78 -9.14
C TYR A 224 1.17 -23.65 -8.38
N GLN A 225 2.43 -23.57 -8.80
CA GLN A 225 3.54 -24.18 -8.07
C GLN A 225 4.13 -23.15 -7.09
N TRP A 226 3.65 -23.21 -5.85
CA TRP A 226 4.08 -22.32 -4.77
C TRP A 226 5.45 -22.74 -4.24
N THR A 227 6.52 -22.13 -4.73
CA THR A 227 7.89 -22.47 -4.34
C THR A 227 8.44 -21.61 -3.20
N GLN A 228 7.85 -20.43 -2.97
CA GLN A 228 8.34 -19.45 -1.99
C GLN A 228 7.27 -18.99 -1.00
N LEU A 229 6.03 -19.50 -1.11
CA LEU A 229 4.92 -19.06 -0.27
C LEU A 229 5.11 -19.56 1.16
N ILE A 230 5.24 -18.62 2.10
CA ILE A 230 5.43 -18.89 3.53
C ILE A 230 4.10 -18.69 4.28
N GLN A 231 3.32 -17.69 3.87
CA GLN A 231 2.08 -17.32 4.53
C GLN A 231 0.93 -17.25 3.52
N PHE A 232 -0.17 -17.92 3.85
CA PHE A 232 -1.42 -17.82 3.11
C PHE A 232 -2.57 -17.44 4.05
N ASN A 233 -3.21 -16.30 3.80
CA ASN A 233 -4.40 -15.86 4.54
C ASN A 233 -5.62 -15.90 3.63
N LEU A 234 -6.64 -16.68 3.99
CA LEU A 234 -7.91 -16.71 3.26
C LEU A 234 -9.01 -16.13 4.13
N ASN A 235 -9.62 -15.04 3.67
CA ASN A 235 -10.81 -14.46 4.27
C ASN A 235 -12.02 -14.78 3.39
N LEU A 236 -12.98 -15.51 3.97
CA LEU A 236 -14.21 -15.90 3.30
C LEU A 236 -15.34 -14.99 3.79
N SER A 237 -15.76 -14.04 2.95
CA SER A 237 -16.84 -13.11 3.28
C SER A 237 -18.18 -13.67 2.78
N GLY A 238 -19.09 -14.00 3.69
CA GLY A 238 -20.38 -14.64 3.42
C GLY A 238 -20.91 -15.21 4.73
N LYS A 239 -22.17 -15.69 4.79
CA LYS A 239 -22.83 -16.15 6.04
C LYS A 239 -22.18 -17.36 6.76
N CYS A 240 -20.91 -17.68 6.52
CA CYS A 240 -20.16 -18.68 7.26
C CYS A 240 -18.88 -18.07 7.83
N GLU A 241 -18.95 -17.63 9.08
CA GLU A 241 -17.78 -17.41 9.94
C GLU A 241 -17.04 -18.74 10.14
N ARG A 242 -16.08 -19.05 9.28
CA ARG A 242 -15.03 -20.04 9.58
C ARG A 242 -13.71 -19.57 8.98
N ASN A 243 -12.82 -19.11 9.87
CA ASN A 243 -11.42 -18.89 9.54
C ASN A 243 -10.77 -20.27 9.38
N TYR A 244 -10.35 -20.61 8.17
CA TYR A 244 -9.47 -21.76 7.95
C TYR A 244 -8.03 -21.25 7.91
N ILE A 245 -7.23 -21.68 8.89
CA ILE A 245 -5.77 -21.65 8.79
C ILE A 245 -5.38 -22.98 8.15
N VAL A 246 -4.91 -22.94 6.91
CA VAL A 246 -4.31 -24.11 6.26
C VAL A 246 -2.81 -24.03 6.50
N TRP A 247 -2.27 -25.04 7.19
CA TRP A 247 -0.84 -25.25 7.40
C TRP A 247 -0.20 -25.89 6.17
#